data_AF-A0A3C1PJ83-F1
#
_entry.id   AF-A0A3C1PJ83-F1
#
_cell.length_a   1.000
_cell.length_b   1.000
_cell.length_c   1.000
_cell.angle_alpha   90.00
_cell.angle_beta   90.00
_cell.angle_gamma   90.00
#
_symmetry.space_group_name_H-M   'P 1'
#
loop_
_entity.id
_entity.type
_entity.pdbx_description
1 polymer ?
#
loop_
_entity_poly.entity_id
_entity_poly.type
_entity_poly.pdbx_seq_one_letter_code
_entity_poly.pdbx_strand_id
1 'polypeptide(L)'
;MNISDLLILLEKLVQLPTETEWLEFKVDNSNPEMIGEKISALSNGATLRNKPFGYLIFGVEDATHQIIGTTFKPVSTKKGSEELEHWIAQRLSPKIDFQIHTFDY
;
A
#
# COMPACT_ATOMS: atom_id res chain seq x y z
N MET A 1 -8.17 4.43 -11.60
CA MET A 1 -9.32 4.71 -10.71
C MET A 1 -9.46 6.22 -10.58
N ASN A 2 -10.68 6.77 -10.51
CA ASN A 2 -10.83 8.21 -10.23
C ASN A 2 -10.70 8.47 -8.71
N ILE A 3 -10.60 9.73 -8.29
CA ILE A 3 -10.43 10.09 -6.86
C ILE A 3 -11.64 9.61 -6.03
N SER A 4 -12.86 9.76 -6.55
CA SER A 4 -14.09 9.34 -5.85
C SER A 4 -14.12 7.84 -5.56
N ASP A 5 -13.69 7.02 -6.52
CA ASP A 5 -13.59 5.57 -6.37
C ASP A 5 -12.57 5.20 -5.29
N LEU A 6 -11.43 5.90 -5.23
CA LEU A 6 -10.37 5.69 -4.23
C LEU A 6 -10.85 6.06 -2.82
N LEU A 7 -11.59 7.15 -2.66
CA LEU A 7 -12.20 7.54 -1.39
C LEU A 7 -13.18 6.48 -0.90
N ILE A 8 -14.09 6.02 -1.78
CA ILE A 8 -15.05 4.96 -1.46
C ILE A 8 -14.34 3.66 -1.09
N LEU A 9 -13.23 3.34 -1.78
CA LEU A 9 -12.43 2.16 -1.49
C LEU A 9 -11.76 2.28 -0.12
N LEU A 10 -11.13 3.42 0.19
CA LEU A 10 -10.48 3.66 1.48
C LEU A 10 -11.49 3.51 2.63
N GLU A 11 -12.65 4.15 2.53
CA GLU A 11 -13.73 4.07 3.52
C GLU A 11 -14.18 2.63 3.77
N LYS A 12 -14.25 1.80 2.73
CA LYS A 12 -14.56 0.38 2.86
C LYS A 12 -13.44 -0.40 3.56
N LEU A 13 -12.19 -0.09 3.26
CA LEU A 13 -11.04 -0.81 3.81
C LEU A 13 -10.83 -0.49 5.29
N VAL A 14 -10.99 0.77 5.72
CA VAL A 14 -10.85 1.15 7.14
C VAL A 14 -11.95 0.54 8.03
N GLN A 15 -13.08 0.13 7.46
CA GLN A 15 -14.14 -0.58 8.17
C GLN A 15 -13.88 -2.08 8.35
N LEU A 16 -12.87 -2.65 7.66
CA LEU A 16 -12.48 -4.05 7.84
C LEU A 16 -11.78 -4.25 9.18
N PRO A 17 -11.76 -5.48 9.73
CA PRO A 17 -10.97 -5.79 10.91
C PRO A 17 -9.46 -5.69 10.62
N THR A 18 -8.68 -5.45 11.66
CA THR A 18 -7.21 -5.26 11.60
C THR A 18 -6.46 -6.54 11.20
N GLU A 19 -7.01 -7.72 11.47
CA GLU A 19 -6.39 -9.01 11.16
C GLU A 19 -6.67 -9.47 9.72
N THR A 20 -6.19 -8.71 8.74
CA THR A 20 -6.31 -9.04 7.31
C THR A 20 -4.95 -9.23 6.67
N GLU A 21 -4.66 -10.44 6.20
CA GLU A 21 -3.36 -10.79 5.57
C GLU A 21 -3.09 -10.08 4.23
N TRP A 22 -4.11 -9.43 3.64
CA TRP A 22 -4.05 -8.75 2.35
C TRP A 22 -4.27 -7.25 2.45
N LEU A 23 -4.41 -6.70 3.67
CA LEU A 23 -4.57 -5.26 3.91
C LEU A 23 -3.72 -4.85 5.11
N GLU A 24 -2.87 -3.84 4.91
CA GLU A 24 -2.00 -3.29 5.94
C GLU A 24 -2.13 -1.77 5.99
N PHE A 25 -2.26 -1.22 7.20
CA PHE A 25 -2.23 0.21 7.46
C PHE A 25 -0.87 0.66 8.00
N LYS A 26 -0.46 1.85 7.55
CA LYS A 26 0.72 2.56 8.03
C LYS A 26 0.41 4.05 8.10
N VAL A 27 1.04 4.73 9.06
CA VAL A 27 0.99 6.20 9.13
C VAL A 27 1.89 6.81 8.07
N ASP A 28 3.16 6.40 8.07
CA ASP A 28 4.19 6.85 7.13
C ASP A 28 5.26 5.76 7.03
N ASN A 29 5.89 5.62 5.87
CA ASN A 29 7.12 4.84 5.72
C ASN A 29 7.79 5.14 4.38
N SER A 30 9.06 5.54 4.42
CA SER A 30 9.85 5.79 3.21
C SER A 30 10.92 4.72 2.93
N ASN A 31 10.92 3.59 3.67
CA ASN A 31 11.89 2.52 3.52
C ASN A 31 11.50 1.58 2.35
N PRO A 32 12.25 1.59 1.23
CA PRO A 32 11.91 0.78 0.06
C PRO A 32 11.91 -0.72 0.29
N GLU A 33 12.86 -1.21 1.08
CA GLU A 33 13.00 -2.63 1.41
C GLU A 33 11.75 -3.13 2.14
N MET A 34 11.31 -2.40 3.18
CA MET A 34 10.11 -2.75 3.94
C MET A 34 8.83 -2.67 3.07
N ILE A 35 8.73 -1.67 2.18
CA ILE A 35 7.60 -1.58 1.25
C ILE A 35 7.57 -2.81 0.33
N GLY A 36 8.71 -3.21 -0.21
CA GLY A 36 8.82 -4.41 -1.06
C GLY A 36 8.42 -5.69 -0.33
N GLU A 37 8.89 -5.88 0.91
CA GLU A 37 8.50 -7.01 1.75
C GLU A 37 6.99 -7.04 2.01
N LYS A 38 6.39 -5.88 2.31
CA LYS A 38 4.95 -5.74 2.52
C LYS A 38 4.15 -6.06 1.25
N ILE A 39 4.56 -5.55 0.08
CA ILE A 39 3.91 -5.88 -1.20
C ILE A 39 3.94 -7.39 -1.45
N SER A 40 5.09 -8.04 -1.22
CA SER A 40 5.22 -9.49 -1.36
C SER A 40 4.27 -10.26 -0.43
N ALA A 41 4.26 -9.89 0.86
CA ALA A 41 3.38 -10.50 1.85
C ALA A 41 1.89 -10.32 1.50
N LEU A 42 1.49 -9.10 1.14
CA LEU A 42 0.10 -8.76 0.80
C LEU A 42 -0.37 -9.45 -0.48
N SER A 43 0.49 -9.58 -1.49
CA SER A 43 0.18 -10.32 -2.72
C SER A 43 -0.10 -11.80 -2.43
N ASN A 44 0.71 -12.42 -1.57
CA ASN A 44 0.50 -13.80 -1.14
C ASN A 44 -0.78 -13.93 -0.30
N GLY A 45 -1.02 -13.02 0.64
CA GLY A 45 -2.23 -12.99 1.45
C GLY A 45 -3.50 -12.81 0.60
N ALA A 46 -3.46 -11.93 -0.40
CA ALA A 46 -4.57 -11.73 -1.32
C ALA A 46 -4.89 -13.01 -2.10
N THR A 47 -3.86 -13.69 -2.60
CA THR A 47 -4.01 -14.97 -3.31
C THR A 47 -4.63 -16.04 -2.40
N LEU A 48 -4.12 -16.21 -1.18
CA LEU A 48 -4.63 -17.20 -0.21
C LEU A 48 -6.09 -16.95 0.18
N ARG A 49 -6.52 -15.69 0.22
CA ARG A 49 -7.88 -15.28 0.57
C ARG A 49 -8.79 -15.07 -0.64
N ASN A 50 -8.34 -15.46 -1.84
CA ASN A 50 -9.05 -15.31 -3.11
C ASN A 50 -9.54 -13.86 -3.35
N LYS A 51 -8.68 -12.89 -3.02
CA LYS A 51 -8.88 -11.46 -3.26
C LYS A 51 -8.18 -11.05 -4.55
N PRO A 52 -8.77 -10.14 -5.34
CA PRO A 52 -8.15 -9.67 -6.57
C PRO A 52 -6.90 -8.82 -6.31
N PHE A 53 -6.81 -8.16 -5.14
CA PHE A 53 -5.74 -7.23 -4.80
C PHE A 53 -5.39 -7.32 -3.31
N GLY A 54 -4.12 -7.04 -2.99
CA GLY A 54 -3.69 -6.66 -1.66
C GLY A 54 -3.49 -5.13 -1.58
N TYR A 55 -3.65 -4.54 -0.39
CA TYR A 55 -3.59 -3.10 -0.18
C TYR A 55 -2.60 -2.74 0.92
N LEU A 56 -1.70 -1.82 0.60
CA LEU A 56 -0.84 -1.13 1.56
C LEU A 56 -1.26 0.34 1.59
N ILE A 57 -1.80 0.79 2.72
CA ILE A 57 -2.36 2.13 2.83
C ILE A 57 -1.52 2.96 3.80
N PHE A 58 -1.07 4.11 3.32
CA PHE A 58 -0.37 5.12 4.11
C PHE A 58 -1.34 6.21 4.57
N GLY A 59 -1.10 6.76 5.75
CA GLY A 59 -1.92 7.79 6.38
C GLY A 59 -3.09 7.28 7.22
N VAL A 60 -3.07 5.99 7.59
CA VAL A 60 -4.06 5.38 8.48
C VAL A 60 -3.36 4.74 9.66
N GLU A 61 -3.83 5.00 10.88
CA GLU A 61 -3.32 4.35 12.08
C GLU A 61 -3.85 2.92 12.20
N ASP A 62 -2.93 1.96 12.32
CA ASP A 62 -3.22 0.53 12.28
C ASP A 62 -4.11 0.04 13.43
N ALA A 63 -3.98 0.61 14.63
CA ALA A 63 -4.75 0.15 15.80
C ALA A 63 -6.17 0.69 15.85
N THR A 64 -6.38 1.94 15.41
CA THR A 64 -7.67 2.64 15.54
C THR A 64 -8.40 2.81 14.21
N HIS A 65 -7.72 2.51 13.10
CA HIS A 65 -8.16 2.76 11.73
C HIS A 65 -8.49 4.24 11.47
N GLN A 66 -7.92 5.15 12.27
CA GLN A 66 -8.09 6.58 12.08
C GLN A 66 -7.28 7.05 10.87
N ILE A 67 -7.96 7.75 9.97
CA ILE A 67 -7.34 8.42 8.82
C ILE A 67 -6.71 9.72 9.35
N ILE A 68 -5.39 9.74 9.42
CA ILE A 68 -4.60 10.88 9.91
C ILE A 68 -3.81 11.57 8.79
N GLY A 69 -3.78 10.97 7.60
CA GLY A 69 -3.01 11.44 6.47
C GLY A 69 -1.52 11.12 6.59
N THR A 70 -0.78 11.37 5.51
CA THR A 70 0.65 11.11 5.45
C THR A 70 1.36 12.20 4.67
N THR A 71 2.61 12.48 5.05
CA THR A 71 3.48 13.35 4.26
C THR A 71 4.28 12.56 3.22
N PHE A 72 4.21 11.23 3.27
CA PHE A 72 4.88 10.35 2.36
C PHE A 72 4.37 10.50 0.93
N LYS A 73 5.28 10.77 0.00
CA LYS A 73 4.99 10.84 -1.43
C LYS A 73 5.81 9.79 -2.18
N PRO A 74 5.29 8.55 -2.32
CA PRO A 74 6.04 7.46 -2.94
C PRO A 74 6.47 7.78 -4.37
N VAL A 75 5.63 8.47 -5.14
CA VAL A 75 5.91 8.89 -6.53
C VAL A 75 7.10 9.86 -6.63
N SER A 76 7.39 10.61 -5.57
CA SER A 76 8.53 11.55 -5.52
C SER A 76 9.71 10.99 -4.70
N THR A 77 9.58 9.76 -4.19
CA THR A 77 10.60 9.12 -3.36
C THR A 77 11.57 8.35 -4.24
N LYS A 78 12.87 8.48 -3.95
CA LYS A 78 13.93 7.79 -4.68
C LYS A 78 14.80 6.96 -3.75
N LYS A 79 15.36 5.87 -4.29
CA LYS A 79 16.42 5.08 -3.64
C LYS A 79 17.67 5.17 -4.51
N GLY A 80 18.61 6.01 -4.10
CA GLY A 80 19.75 6.37 -4.95
C GLY A 80 19.28 7.21 -6.14
N SER A 81 19.53 6.73 -7.37
CA SER A 81 19.13 7.38 -8.61
C SER A 81 17.83 6.86 -9.22
N GLU A 82 17.20 5.86 -8.61
CA GLU A 82 15.99 5.20 -9.13
C GLU A 82 14.74 5.68 -8.39
N GLU A 83 13.63 5.84 -9.12
CA GLU A 83 12.31 6.05 -8.53
C GLU A 83 11.91 4.84 -7.68
N LEU A 84 11.29 5.08 -6.52
CA LEU A 84 10.92 4.04 -5.56
C LEU A 84 10.12 2.90 -6.21
N GLU A 85 9.09 3.25 -6.99
CA GLU A 85 8.24 2.29 -7.69
C GLU A 85 9.05 1.37 -8.61
N HIS A 86 9.92 1.96 -9.41
CA HIS A 86 10.78 1.22 -10.34
C HIS A 86 11.77 0.32 -9.59
N TRP A 87 12.38 0.87 -8.55
CA TRP A 87 13.35 0.17 -7.72
C TRP A 87 12.74 -1.10 -7.09
N ILE A 88 11.52 -0.98 -6.57
CA ILE A 88 10.76 -2.09 -5.99
C ILE A 88 10.38 -3.11 -7.07
N ALA A 89 9.78 -2.66 -8.18
CA ALA A 89 9.28 -3.53 -9.24
C ALA A 89 10.38 -4.42 -9.85
N GLN A 90 11.61 -3.93 -9.94
CA GLN A 90 12.75 -4.74 -10.41
C GLN A 90 13.21 -5.82 -9.42
N ARG A 91 12.91 -5.65 -8.12
CA ARG A 91 13.46 -6.47 -7.03
C ARG A 91 12.44 -7.44 -6.43
N LEU A 92 11.17 -7.34 -6.81
CA LEU A 92 10.15 -8.34 -6.47
C LEU A 92 10.32 -9.59 -7.34
N SER A 93 10.46 -10.75 -6.70
CA SER A 93 10.52 -12.06 -7.35
C SER A 93 9.61 -13.05 -6.62
N PRO A 94 8.61 -13.67 -7.28
CA PRO A 94 8.21 -13.46 -8.68
C PRO A 94 7.78 -12.01 -8.96
N LYS A 95 7.71 -11.61 -10.24
CA LYS A 95 7.24 -10.27 -10.61
C LYS A 95 5.80 -10.09 -10.13
N ILE A 96 5.58 -9.10 -9.28
CA ILE A 96 4.26 -8.71 -8.79
C ILE A 96 3.88 -7.42 -9.51
N ASP A 97 2.68 -7.40 -10.10
CA ASP A 97 2.09 -6.19 -10.64
C ASP A 97 1.46 -5.38 -9.51
N PHE A 98 1.85 -4.12 -9.36
CA PHE A 98 1.32 -3.23 -8.33
C PHE A 98 1.20 -1.81 -8.89
N GLN A 99 0.29 -1.03 -8.30
CA GLN A 99 0.02 0.34 -8.70
C GLN A 99 0.03 1.25 -7.46
N ILE A 100 0.56 2.46 -7.63
CA ILE A 100 0.57 3.49 -6.60
C ILE A 100 -0.46 4.55 -6.96
N HIS A 101 -1.33 4.85 -5.99
CA HIS A 101 -2.32 5.91 -6.10
C HIS A 101 -2.17 6.89 -4.95
N THR A 102 -2.04 8.18 -5.27
CA THR A 102 -2.01 9.28 -4.30
C THR A 102 -3.21 10.19 -4.54
N PHE A 103 -3.94 10.55 -3.50
CA PHE A 103 -5.11 11.42 -3.56
C PHE A 103 -5.24 12.20 -2.26
N ASP A 104 -5.92 13.34 -2.33
CA ASP A 104 -6.30 14.12 -1.14
C ASP A 104 -7.61 13.58 -0.56
N TYR A 105 -7.71 13.55 0.77
CA TYR A 105 -8.86 13.07 1.55
C TYR A 105 -9.64 14.24 2.15
#